data_AF-A0A7W5B6M1-F1
#
_entry.id   AF-A0A7W5B6M1-F1
#
_cell.length_a   1.000
_cell.length_b   1.000
_cell.length_c   1.000
_cell.angle_alpha   90.00
_cell.angle_beta   90.00
_cell.angle_gamma   90.00
#
_symmetry.space_group_name_H-M   'P 1'
#
loop_
_entity.id
_entity.type
_entity.pdbx_description
1 polymer ?
#
loop_
_entity_poly.entity_id
_entity_poly.type
_entity_poly.pdbx_seq_one_letter_code
_entity_poly.pdbx_strand_id
1 'polypeptide(L)'
;MQIVVQLEAGTARLFQQQRREAAAANELAQVLAQSGLALQALHPDSGDPALSGFFHIDVQDQDIAARVIERLLQVPGVEAAYLKPRDEAP
;
A
#
# COMPACT_ATOMS: atom_id res chain seq x y z
N MET A 1 3.59 11.47 7.70
CA MET A 1 4.51 10.87 6.72
C MET A 1 3.71 9.88 5.90
N GLN A 2 4.21 9.45 4.75
CA GLN A 2 3.44 8.55 3.89
C GLN A 2 4.27 7.32 3.56
N ILE A 3 3.70 6.15 3.74
CA ILE A 3 4.29 4.93 3.19
C ILE A 3 3.73 4.79 1.78
N VAL A 4 4.60 4.70 0.78
CA VAL A 4 4.21 4.36 -0.58
C VAL A 4 4.36 2.86 -0.75
N VAL A 5 3.34 2.24 -1.33
CA VAL A 5 3.26 0.80 -1.58
C VAL A 5 3.00 0.59 -3.06
N GLN A 6 3.84 -0.21 -3.69
CA GLN A 6 3.67 -0.67 -5.06
C GLN A 6 3.22 -2.12 -5.01
N LEU A 7 2.03 -2.37 -5.54
CA LEU A 7 1.49 -3.70 -5.73
C LEU A 7 1.78 -4.18 -7.14
N GLU A 8 2.04 -5.48 -7.28
CA GLU A 8 2.10 -6.13 -8.57
C GLU A 8 0.77 -5.92 -9.33
N ALA A 9 0.82 -5.76 -10.65
CA ALA A 9 -0.35 -5.42 -11.47
C ALA A 9 -1.56 -6.36 -11.28
N GLY A 10 -1.32 -7.66 -11.04
CA GLY A 10 -2.38 -8.63 -10.73
C GLY A 10 -3.06 -8.33 -9.39
N THR A 11 -2.27 -8.13 -8.34
CA THR A 11 -2.73 -7.83 -6.98
C THR A 11 -3.39 -6.45 -6.90
N ALA A 12 -2.81 -5.45 -7.58
CA ALA A 12 -3.36 -4.10 -7.69
C ALA A 12 -4.78 -4.12 -8.27
N ARG A 13 -4.99 -4.82 -9.39
CA ARG A 13 -6.32 -4.94 -10.02
C ARG A 13 -7.33 -5.61 -9.09
N LEU A 14 -6.94 -6.68 -8.40
CA LEU A 14 -7.82 -7.39 -7.48
C LEU A 14 -8.21 -6.51 -6.29
N PHE A 15 -7.27 -5.73 -5.76
CA PHE A 15 -7.52 -4.79 -4.68
C PHE A 15 -8.45 -3.63 -5.11
N GLN A 16 -8.20 -3.02 -6.28
CA GLN A 16 -9.04 -1.94 -6.82
C GLN A 16 -10.47 -2.39 -7.14
N GLN A 17 -10.63 -3.59 -7.67
CA GLN A 17 -11.95 -4.17 -7.95
C GLN A 17 -12.68 -4.62 -6.68
N GLN A 18 -12.12 -4.39 -5.48
CA GLN A 18 -12.61 -4.88 -4.19
C GLN A 18 -12.89 -6.40 -4.21
N ARG A 19 -12.20 -7.13 -5.10
CA ARG A 19 -12.30 -8.58 -5.19
C ARG A 19 -11.41 -9.17 -4.10
N ARG A 20 -11.95 -9.15 -2.87
CA ARG A 20 -11.33 -9.68 -1.63
C ARG A 20 -11.04 -11.20 -1.67
N GLU A 21 -11.25 -11.87 -2.80
CA GLU A 21 -11.10 -13.32 -2.96
C GLU A 21 -9.64 -13.76 -3.14
N ALA A 22 -8.71 -12.83 -3.39
CA ALA A 22 -7.29 -13.15 -3.47
C ALA A 22 -6.66 -13.19 -2.07
N ALA A 23 -6.00 -14.30 -1.72
CA ALA A 23 -5.32 -14.48 -0.43
C ALA A 23 -4.38 -13.31 -0.10
N ALA A 24 -3.62 -12.83 -1.10
CA ALA A 24 -2.76 -11.66 -0.99
C ALA A 24 -3.51 -10.36 -0.60
N ALA A 25 -4.66 -10.10 -1.22
CA ALA A 25 -5.48 -8.93 -0.89
C ALA A 25 -6.07 -9.03 0.52
N ASN A 26 -6.36 -10.24 0.98
CA ASN A 26 -6.88 -10.49 2.32
C ASN A 26 -5.80 -10.32 3.41
N GLU A 27 -4.58 -10.83 3.17
CA GLU A 27 -3.43 -10.62 4.05
C GLU A 27 -3.09 -9.13 4.18
N LEU A 28 -3.06 -8.41 3.04
CA LEU A 28 -2.86 -6.96 3.02
C LEU A 28 -3.92 -6.24 3.85
N ALA A 29 -5.20 -6.58 3.64
CA ALA A 29 -6.31 -6.01 4.40
C ALA A 29 -6.22 -6.31 5.91
N GLN A 30 -5.75 -7.51 6.29
CA GLN A 30 -5.54 -7.86 7.70
C GLN A 30 -4.41 -7.06 8.34
N VAL A 31 -3.27 -6.92 7.67
CA VAL A 31 -2.14 -6.10 8.16
C VAL A 31 -2.59 -4.67 8.41
N LEU A 32 -3.36 -4.11 7.48
CA LEU A 32 -3.93 -2.76 7.58
C LEU A 32 -4.93 -2.64 8.73
N ALA A 33 -5.87 -3.59 8.83
CA ALA A 33 -6.88 -3.62 9.89
C ALA A 33 -6.27 -3.73 11.30
N GLN A 34 -5.25 -4.59 11.47
CA GLN A 34 -4.53 -4.74 12.75
C GLN A 34 -3.78 -3.46 13.14
N SER A 35 -3.35 -2.67 12.15
CA SER A 35 -2.60 -1.43 12.37
C SER A 35 -3.52 -0.20 12.48
N GLY A 36 -4.82 -0.34 12.23
CA GLY A 36 -5.77 0.78 12.14
C GLY A 36 -5.47 1.73 10.97
N LEU A 37 -4.76 1.25 9.95
CA LEU A 37 -4.30 2.03 8.81
C LEU A 37 -5.15 1.73 7.58
N ALA A 38 -5.31 2.73 6.73
CA ALA A 38 -6.03 2.60 5.47
C ALA A 38 -5.06 2.78 4.28
N LEU A 39 -5.16 1.87 3.32
CA LEU A 39 -4.44 1.97 2.05
C LEU A 39 -5.29 2.77 1.07
N GLN A 40 -4.73 3.84 0.52
CA GLN A 40 -5.40 4.72 -0.42
C GLN A 40 -4.69 4.67 -1.77
N ALA A 41 -5.45 4.62 -2.87
CA ALA A 41 -4.84 4.68 -4.20
C ALA A 41 -4.15 6.04 -4.39
N LEU A 42 -2.89 6.02 -4.82
CA LEU A 42 -2.16 7.26 -5.13
C LEU A 42 -2.68 7.89 -6.43
N HIS A 43 -3.12 7.04 -7.37
CA HIS A 43 -3.64 7.46 -8.68
C HIS A 43 -4.98 6.77 -9.00
N PRO A 44 -6.09 7.15 -8.33
CA PRO A 44 -7.39 6.49 -8.50
C PRO A 44 -8.00 6.65 -9.91
N ASP A 45 -7.73 7.77 -10.59
CA ASP A 45 -8.29 8.05 -11.92
C ASP A 45 -7.37 7.62 -13.08
N SER A 46 -6.21 7.03 -12.77
CA SER A 46 -5.27 6.62 -13.81
C SER A 46 -5.63 5.25 -14.35
N GLY A 47 -5.99 5.20 -15.64
CA GLY A 47 -6.16 3.95 -16.38
C GLY A 47 -4.83 3.27 -16.73
N ASP A 48 -3.69 3.86 -16.36
CA ASP A 48 -2.37 3.30 -16.62
C ASP A 48 -2.08 2.13 -15.65
N PRO A 49 -1.85 0.91 -16.17
CA PRO A 49 -1.47 -0.25 -15.36
C PRO A 49 -0.22 -0.01 -14.50
N ALA A 50 0.71 0.82 -14.95
CA ALA A 50 1.92 1.14 -14.22
C ALA A 50 1.62 2.03 -13.01
N LEU A 51 0.68 2.98 -13.12
CA LEU A 51 0.36 3.93 -12.04
C LEU A 51 -0.74 3.43 -11.09
N SER A 52 -1.63 2.56 -11.58
CA SER A 52 -2.74 1.98 -10.81
C SER A 52 -2.27 1.00 -9.72
N GLY A 53 -1.02 0.54 -9.78
CA GLY A 53 -0.38 -0.26 -8.73
C GLY A 53 0.13 0.53 -7.53
N PHE A 54 0.09 1.86 -7.56
CA PHE A 54 0.63 2.71 -6.50
C PHE A 54 -0.43 3.10 -5.49
N PHE A 55 -0.12 2.85 -4.23
CA PHE A 55 -0.93 3.18 -3.07
C PHE A 55 -0.11 3.92 -2.03
N HIS A 56 -0.78 4.62 -1.13
CA HIS A 56 -0.16 5.24 0.02
C HIS A 56 -0.92 4.95 1.33
N ILE A 57 -0.20 5.04 2.44
CA ILE A 57 -0.72 4.93 3.80
C ILE A 57 -0.23 6.14 4.58
N ASP A 58 -1.15 6.89 5.16
CA ASP A 58 -0.80 7.97 6.08
C ASP A 58 -0.42 7.39 7.45
N VAL A 59 0.78 7.74 7.91
CA VAL A 59 1.31 7.34 9.22
C VAL A 59 1.85 8.55 9.96
N GLN A 60 1.56 8.59 11.26
CA GLN A 60 1.99 9.68 12.15
C GLN A 60 3.34 9.41 12.81
N ASP A 61 3.70 8.13 12.95
CA ASP A 61 4.86 7.66 13.70
C ASP A 61 5.80 6.88 12.77
N GLN A 62 7.10 7.19 12.85
CA GLN A 62 8.14 6.58 12.02
C GLN A 62 8.43 5.13 12.44
N ASP A 63 8.36 4.80 13.73
CA ASP A 63 8.55 3.43 14.22
C ASP A 63 7.39 2.53 13.79
N ILE A 64 6.17 3.06 13.81
CA ILE A 64 5.01 2.37 13.23
C ILE A 64 5.20 2.18 11.73
N ALA A 65 5.72 3.20 11.03
CA ALA A 65 5.93 3.13 9.60
C ALA A 65 6.92 2.03 9.20
N ALA A 66 8.06 1.93 9.90
CA ALA A 66 9.05 0.90 9.66
C ALA A 66 8.47 -0.51 9.85
N ARG A 67 7.73 -0.74 10.94
CA ARG A 67 7.07 -2.04 11.21
C ARG A 67 6.04 -2.39 10.14
N VAL A 68 5.25 -1.42 9.69
CA VAL A 68 4.25 -1.63 8.64
C VAL A 68 4.94 -1.95 7.32
N ILE A 69 6.01 -1.24 6.95
CA ILE A 69 6.80 -1.53 5.74
C ILE A 69 7.34 -2.96 5.77
N GLU A 70 7.97 -3.38 6.87
CA GLU A 70 8.49 -4.75 7.00
C GLU A 70 7.40 -5.81 6.82
N ARG A 71 6.20 -5.58 7.38
CA ARG A 71 5.07 -6.50 7.22
C ARG A 71 4.53 -6.51 5.79
N LEU A 72 4.44 -5.35 5.14
CA LEU A 72 3.98 -5.24 3.75
C LEU A 72 4.91 -5.96 2.79
N LEU A 73 6.23 -5.85 2.98
CA LEU A 73 7.22 -6.54 2.15
C LEU A 73 7.16 -8.08 2.27
N GLN A 74 6.52 -8.61 3.32
CA GLN A 74 6.29 -10.04 3.47
C GLN A 74 5.00 -10.53 2.78
N VAL A 75 4.11 -9.62 2.35
CA VAL A 75 2.85 -9.98 1.70
C VAL A 75 3.13 -10.33 0.23
N PRO A 76 2.74 -11.53 -0.24
CA PRO A 76 2.83 -11.88 -1.65
C PRO A 76 2.08 -10.88 -2.53
N GLY A 77 2.74 -10.34 -3.56
CA GLY A 77 2.15 -9.36 -4.48
C GLY A 77 2.40 -7.89 -4.11
N VAL A 78 3.14 -7.61 -3.03
CA VAL A 78 3.79 -6.31 -2.82
C VAL A 78 5.15 -6.32 -3.51
N GLU A 79 5.33 -5.47 -4.52
CA GLU A 79 6.63 -5.29 -5.20
C GLU A 79 7.57 -4.40 -4.37
N ALA A 80 7.03 -3.34 -3.78
CA ALA A 80 7.81 -2.41 -2.97
C ALA A 80 6.95 -1.73 -1.89
N ALA A 81 7.57 -1.42 -0.76
CA ALA A 81 7.02 -0.56 0.26
C ALA A 81 8.13 0.31 0.85
N TYR A 82 7.94 1.62 0.87
CA TYR A 82 8.96 2.56 1.37
C TYR A 82 8.34 3.80 2.01
N LEU A 83 9.06 4.40 2.94
CA LEU A 83 8.65 5.65 3.58
C LEU A 83 8.99 6.82 2.65
N LYS A 84 7.96 7.56 2.22
CA LYS A 84 8.12 8.89 1.66
C LYS A 84 8.18 9.92 2.80
N PRO A 85 9.32 10.61 2.99
CA PRO A 85 9.37 11.74 3.92
C PRO A 85 8.38 12.82 3.46
N ARG A 86 7.87 13.63 4.40
CA ARG A 86 7.09 14.81 3.99
C ARG A 86 8.02 15.65 3.12
N ASP A 87 7.59 15.95 1.89
CA ASP A 87 8.31 16.91 1.05
C ASP A 87 8.39 18.22 1.86
N GLU A 88 9.57 18.51 2.43
CA GLU A 88 9.91 19.87 2.84
C GLU A 88 10.01 20.66 1.55
N ALA A 89 8.89 21.28 1.14
CA ALA A 89 8.98 22.37 0.17
C ALA A 89 9.83 23.48 0.82
N PRO A 90 10.85 24.02 0.13
CA PRO A 90 11.65 25.14 0.64
C PRO A 90 10.85 26.43 0.78
#